data_AF-S4PH60-F1
#
_entry.id   AF-S4PH60-F1
#
_cell.length_a   1.000
_cell.length_b   1.000
_cell.length_c   1.000
_cell.angle_alpha   90.00
_cell.angle_beta   90.00
_cell.angle_gamma   90.00
#
_symmetry.space_group_name_H-M   'P 1'
#
loop_
_entity.id
_entity.type
_entity.pdbx_description
1 polymer ?
#
loop_
_entity_poly.entity_id
_entity_poly.type
_entity_poly.pdbx_seq_one_letter_code
_entity_poly.pdbx_strand_id
1 'polypeptide(L)'
;GRLLAIFIQYVLPHNSINPAKYALVGAAAQLGGVVRMTISLTVIIIETTGQISNALPIIITLVVAKWTGDFFNEGIYDIHIQLAGVPLLPWEPPPL
;
A
#
# COMPACT_ATOMS: atom_id res chain seq x y z
N GLY A 1 3.31 -4.00 -10.26
CA GLY A 1 3.47 -5.39 -9.79
C GLY A 1 3.75 -6.38 -10.91
N ARG A 2 2.77 -6.66 -11.79
CA ARG A 2 2.88 -7.71 -12.81
C ARG A 2 4.03 -7.52 -13.81
N LEU A 3 4.23 -6.30 -14.32
CA LEU A 3 5.35 -5.98 -15.22
C LEU A 3 6.70 -6.26 -14.56
N LEU A 4 6.86 -5.85 -13.30
CA LEU A 4 8.05 -6.10 -12.51
C LEU A 4 8.28 -7.61 -12.31
N ALA A 5 7.22 -8.39 -12.11
CA ALA A 5 7.32 -9.84 -12.00
C ALA A 5 7.81 -10.51 -13.30
N ILE A 6 7.28 -10.07 -14.45
CA ILE A 6 7.70 -10.56 -15.77
C ILE A 6 9.16 -10.18 -16.04
N PHE A 7 9.57 -8.97 -15.67
CA PHE A 7 10.95 -8.53 -15.76
C PHE A 7 11.89 -9.39 -14.91
N ILE A 8 11.53 -9.68 -13.65
CA ILE A 8 12.31 -10.58 -12.79
C ILE A 8 12.39 -11.99 -13.40
N GLN A 9 11.30 -12.49 -13.96
CA GLN A 9 11.28 -13.81 -14.60
C GLN A 9 12.22 -13.88 -15.82
N TYR A 10 12.35 -12.77 -16.55
CA TYR A 10 13.30 -12.67 -17.67
C TYR A 10 14.76 -12.66 -17.18
N VAL A 11 15.05 -11.98 -16.07
CA VAL A 11 16.41 -11.88 -15.50
C VAL A 11 16.83 -13.16 -14.75
N LEU A 12 15.88 -13.84 -14.08
CA LEU A 12 16.12 -15.03 -13.26
C LEU A 12 15.25 -16.21 -13.73
N PRO A 13 15.63 -16.88 -14.83
CA PRO A 13 14.82 -17.95 -15.42
C PRO A 13 14.73 -19.23 -14.55
N HIS A 14 15.63 -19.40 -13.58
CA HIS A 14 15.69 -20.60 -12.74
C HIS A 14 14.70 -20.62 -11.57
N ASN A 15 14.05 -19.50 -11.25
CA ASN A 15 13.16 -19.42 -10.10
C ASN A 15 11.69 -19.37 -10.54
N SER A 16 10.88 -20.32 -10.09
CA SER A 16 9.45 -20.37 -10.41
C SER A 16 8.68 -19.33 -9.59
N ILE A 17 8.64 -18.10 -10.09
CA ILE A 17 7.93 -16.98 -9.47
C ILE A 17 6.49 -16.95 -9.97
N ASN A 18 5.52 -16.76 -9.07
CA ASN A 18 4.12 -16.54 -9.46
C ASN A 18 3.87 -15.04 -9.72
N PRO A 19 3.62 -14.62 -10.98
CA PRO A 19 3.43 -13.20 -11.31
C PRO A 19 2.20 -12.57 -10.65
N ALA A 20 1.18 -13.38 -10.30
CA ALA A 20 -0.04 -12.89 -9.66
C ALA A 20 0.23 -12.36 -8.24
N LYS A 21 1.12 -13.01 -7.47
CA LYS A 21 1.49 -12.54 -6.12
C LYS A 21 2.17 -11.19 -6.16
N TYR A 22 3.08 -10.99 -7.10
CA TYR A 22 3.77 -9.70 -7.29
C TYR A 22 2.84 -8.63 -7.89
N ALA A 23 1.85 -9.03 -8.69
CA ALA A 23 0.79 -8.13 -9.13
C ALA A 23 -0.02 -7.61 -7.93
N LEU A 24 -0.44 -8.51 -7.04
CA LEU A 24 -1.16 -8.18 -5.81
C LEU A 24 -0.37 -7.21 -4.92
N VAL A 25 0.89 -7.53 -4.62
CA VAL A 25 1.77 -6.68 -3.80
C VAL A 25 1.95 -5.30 -4.44
N GLY A 26 2.14 -5.24 -5.76
CA GLY A 26 2.25 -3.96 -6.46
C GLY A 26 0.97 -3.12 -6.44
N ALA A 27 -0.20 -3.77 -6.52
CA ALA A 27 -1.49 -3.10 -6.38
C ALA A 27 -1.70 -2.59 -4.95
N ALA A 28 -1.36 -3.41 -3.94
CA ALA A 28 -1.40 -3.02 -2.53
C ALA A 28 -0.50 -1.79 -2.27
N ALA A 29 0.75 -1.81 -2.75
CA ALA A 29 1.67 -0.69 -2.61
C ALA A 29 1.13 0.61 -3.23
N GLN A 30 0.51 0.54 -4.41
CA GLN A 30 -0.12 1.71 -5.03
C GLN A 30 -1.29 2.23 -4.19
N LEU A 31 -2.17 1.35 -3.71
CA LEU A 31 -3.32 1.74 -2.89
C LEU A 31 -2.86 2.37 -1.57
N GLY A 32 -1.98 1.70 -0.82
CA GLY A 32 -1.43 2.25 0.43
C GLY A 32 -0.68 3.57 0.22
N GLY A 33 0.00 3.71 -0.91
CA GLY A 33 0.69 4.92 -1.35
C GLY A 33 -0.23 6.07 -1.79
N VAL A 34 -1.53 5.85 -2.01
CA VAL A 34 -2.49 6.92 -2.35
C VAL A 34 -3.39 7.25 -1.16
N VAL A 35 -3.90 6.21 -0.47
CA VAL A 35 -4.88 6.38 0.60
C VAL A 35 -4.30 6.52 2.01
N ARG A 36 -3.02 6.20 2.21
CA ARG A 36 -2.33 6.21 3.52
C ARG A 36 -2.93 5.31 4.61
N MET A 37 -3.86 4.42 4.26
CA MET A 37 -4.42 3.40 5.17
C MET A 37 -3.55 2.14 5.19
N THR A 38 -3.10 1.72 6.37
CA THR A 38 -2.22 0.54 6.53
C THR A 38 -2.98 -0.69 7.02
N ILE A 39 -3.49 -0.66 8.25
CA ILE A 39 -4.05 -1.85 8.93
C ILE A 39 -5.35 -2.30 8.25
N SER A 40 -6.33 -1.41 8.10
CA SER A 40 -7.63 -1.75 7.50
C SER A 40 -7.49 -2.25 6.07
N LEU A 41 -6.64 -1.61 5.27
CA LEU A 41 -6.39 -2.01 3.89
C LEU A 41 -5.74 -3.39 3.80
N THR A 42 -4.78 -3.68 4.69
CA THR A 42 -4.16 -5.01 4.77
C THR A 42 -5.22 -6.08 5.01
N VAL A 43 -6.10 -5.88 5.99
CA VAL A 43 -7.15 -6.85 6.34
C VAL A 43 -8.07 -7.08 5.15
N ILE A 44 -8.53 -6.02 4.46
CA ILE A 44 -9.37 -6.14 3.27
C ILE A 44 -8.69 -6.99 2.18
N ILE A 45 -7.39 -6.77 1.92
CA ILE A 45 -6.64 -7.52 0.91
C ILE A 45 -6.49 -9.00 1.31
N ILE A 46 -6.24 -9.28 2.59
CA ILE A 46 -6.11 -10.65 3.10
C ILE A 46 -7.43 -11.40 2.97
N GLU A 47 -8.53 -10.79 3.43
CA GLU A 47 -9.87 -11.38 3.38
C GLU A 47 -10.31 -11.66 1.95
N THR A 48 -10.10 -10.71 1.03
CA THR A 48 -10.46 -10.87 -0.40
C THR A 48 -9.60 -11.90 -1.13
N THR A 49 -8.34 -12.08 -0.72
CA THR A 49 -7.44 -13.07 -1.33
C THR A 49 -7.58 -14.46 -0.70
N GLY A 50 -8.12 -14.55 0.52
CA GLY A 50 -8.29 -15.81 1.26
C GLY A 50 -6.96 -16.48 1.67
N GLN A 51 -5.85 -15.74 1.69
CA GLN A 51 -4.51 -16.30 1.88
C GLN A 51 -3.69 -15.52 2.91
N ILE A 52 -3.93 -15.81 4.19
CA ILE A 52 -3.33 -15.14 5.36
C ILE A 52 -1.80 -15.25 5.40
N SER A 53 -1.22 -16.31 4.81
CA SER A 53 0.25 -16.47 4.74
C SER A 53 0.95 -15.31 4.01
N ASN A 54 0.26 -14.57 3.14
CA ASN A 54 0.80 -13.39 2.46
C ASN A 54 0.62 -12.08 3.26
N ALA A 55 0.10 -12.14 4.49
CA ALA A 55 -0.18 -10.95 5.31
C ALA A 55 1.09 -10.14 5.60
N LEU A 56 2.13 -10.81 6.09
CA LEU A 56 3.38 -10.17 6.50
C LEU A 56 4.02 -9.35 5.36
N PRO A 57 4.24 -9.90 4.14
CA PRO A 57 4.80 -9.10 3.06
C PRO A 57 3.88 -7.94 2.64
N ILE A 58 2.55 -8.11 2.67
CA ILE A 58 1.60 -7.04 2.33
C ILE A 58 1.71 -5.88 3.33
N ILE A 59 1.74 -6.17 4.64
CA ILE A 59 1.89 -5.15 5.69
C ILE A 59 3.17 -4.34 5.48
N ILE A 60 4.30 -5.03 5.28
CA ILE A 60 5.60 -4.38 5.07
C ILE A 60 5.52 -3.46 3.85
N THR A 61 4.94 -3.93 2.75
CA THR A 61 4.83 -3.12 1.52
C THR A 61 3.95 -1.89 1.71
N LEU A 62 2.86 -2.00 2.48
CA LEU A 62 1.96 -0.89 2.79
C LEU A 62 2.61 0.14 3.72
N VAL A 63 3.36 -0.31 4.73
CA VAL A 63 4.10 0.59 5.65
C VAL A 63 5.17 1.37 4.89
N VAL A 64 5.96 0.69 4.05
CA VAL A 64 6.98 1.36 3.24
C VAL A 64 6.33 2.34 2.25
N ALA A 65 5.25 1.95 1.58
CA ALA A 65 4.53 2.84 0.68
C ALA A 65 3.94 4.07 1.40
N LYS A 66 3.41 3.89 2.61
CA LYS A 66 2.92 5.00 3.46
C LYS A 66 4.06 5.95 3.80
N TRP A 67 5.16 5.44 4.36
CA TRP A 67 6.31 6.26 4.76
C TRP A 67 6.94 7.02 3.60
N THR A 68 7.17 6.35 2.47
CA THR A 68 7.69 7.02 1.28
C THR A 68 6.74 8.12 0.83
N GLY A 69 5.44 7.87 0.85
CA GLY A 69 4.48 8.88 0.44
C GLY A 69 4.32 10.03 1.43
N ASP A 70 4.32 9.78 2.73
CA ASP A 70 4.26 10.81 3.79
C ASP A 70 5.44 11.79 3.70
N PHE A 71 6.59 11.35 3.16
CA PHE A 71 7.74 12.21 2.92
C PHE A 71 7.49 13.25 1.81
N PHE A 72 6.62 12.96 0.84
CA PHE A 72 6.37 13.85 -0.30
C PHE A 72 5.02 14.57 -0.22
N ASN A 73 3.97 13.89 0.22
CA ASN A 73 2.60 14.42 0.17
C ASN A 73 1.64 13.70 1.13
N GLU A 74 0.56 14.38 1.49
CA GLU A 74 -0.53 13.83 2.27
C GLU A 74 -1.38 12.82 1.49
N GLY A 75 -2.25 12.09 2.19
CA GLY A 75 -3.18 11.15 1.58
C GLY A 75 -4.21 11.86 0.71
N ILE A 76 -4.71 11.17 -0.32
CA ILE A 76 -5.71 11.75 -1.24
C ILE A 76 -6.96 12.24 -0.49
N TYR A 77 -7.35 11.53 0.56
CA TYR A 77 -8.53 11.87 1.36
C TYR A 77 -8.31 13.15 2.16
N ASP A 78 -7.15 13.31 2.81
CA ASP A 78 -6.83 14.49 3.62
C ASP A 78 -6.79 15.74 2.74
N ILE A 79 -6.19 15.64 1.55
CA ILE A 79 -6.11 16.74 0.58
C ILE A 79 -7.50 17.19 0.13
N HIS A 80 -8.41 16.24 -0.16
CA HIS A 80 -9.77 16.59 -0.57
C HIS A 80 -10.59 17.22 0.57
N ILE A 81 -10.36 16.79 1.82
CA ILE A 81 -11.00 17.39 3.00
C ILE A 81 -10.54 18.84 3.17
N GLN A 82 -9.23 19.10 3.03
CA GLN A 82 -8.68 20.45 3.10
C GLN A 82 -9.23 21.34 1.97
N LEU A 83 -9.30 20.82 0.74
CA LEU A 83 -9.88 21.53 -0.42
C LEU A 83 -11.36 21.86 -0.23
N ALA A 84 -12.12 20.97 0.42
CA ALA A 84 -13.53 21.20 0.74
C ALA A 84 -13.75 22.21 1.88
N GLY A 85 -12.70 22.64 2.57
CA GLY A 85 -12.78 23.58 3.70
C GLY A 85 -13.46 22.99 4.94
N VAL A 86 -13.50 21.65 5.06
CA VAL A 86 -14.14 20.98 6.20
C VAL A 86 -13.17 20.95 7.39
N PRO A 87 -13.56 21.49 8.57
CA PRO A 87 -12.70 21.46 9.74
C PRO A 87 -12.68 20.04 10.33
N LEU A 88 -11.65 19.26 9.97
CA LEU A 88 -11.39 17.92 10.51
C LEU A 88 -10.35 18.03 11.64
N LEU A 89 -10.65 17.43 12.80
CA LEU A 89 -9.70 17.36 13.91
C LEU A 89 -8.65 16.27 13.61
N PRO A 90 -7.35 16.56 13.79
CA PRO A 90 -6.30 15.55 13.69
C PRO A 90 -6.40 14.54 14.85
N TRP A 91 -5.77 13.38 14.68
CA TRP A 91 -5.80 12.32 15.70
C TRP A 91 -5.04 12.71 16.97
N GLU A 92 -3.85 13.28 16.84
CA GLU A 92 -3.09 13.85 17.95
C GLU A 92 -3.32 15.36 18.11
N PRO A 93 -3.32 15.88 19.35
CA PRO A 93 -3.29 17.33 19.57
C PRO A 93 -1.96 17.94 19.12
N PRO A 94 -1.93 19.24 18.75
CA PRO A 94 -0.69 19.93 18.45
C PRO A 94 0.26 19.93 19.67
N PRO A 95 1.58 19.79 19.47
CA PRO A 95 2.55 19.90 20.57
C PRO A 95 2.49 21.30 21.20
N LEU A 96 2.66 21.36 22.52
CA LEU A 96 2.68 22.58 23.34
C LEU A 96 3.88 23.48 23.02
#